data_AF-A0A525C3T7-F1
#
_entry.id   AF-A0A525C3T7-F1
#
_cell.length_a   1.000
_cell.length_b   1.000
_cell.length_c   1.000
_cell.angle_alpha   90.00
_cell.angle_beta   90.00
_cell.angle_gamma   90.00
#
_symmetry.space_group_name_H-M   'P 1'
#
loop_
_entity.id
_entity.type
_entity.pdbx_description
1 polymer ?
#
loop_
_entity_poly.entity_id
_entity_poly.type
_entity_poly.pdbx_seq_one_letter_code
_entity_poly.pdbx_strand_id
1 'polypeptide(L)'
;IMSIPSAVYTEPQIGSFGYSEERAAATGLDFGVANFPFRAVGKAVATGKAEGMVKILYEKTSRLLIGGHIAGDNAVELVHQLLVAKAAGLTIDQVGKLVFAHPSMSEGIMEAAKSASGAAIHI
;
A
#
# COMPACT_ATOMS: atom_id res chain seq x y z
N ILE A 1 -6.59 0.43 18.63
CA ILE A 1 -7.35 1.36 17.77
C ILE A 1 -6.44 1.82 16.60
N MET A 2 -5.97 0.91 15.74
CA MET A 2 -4.96 1.24 14.69
C MET A 2 -5.52 1.27 13.26
N SER A 3 -6.84 1.25 13.11
CA SER A 3 -7.52 1.07 11.81
C SER A 3 -8.43 2.26 11.45
N ILE A 4 -8.13 3.46 11.96
CA ILE A 4 -8.84 4.69 11.55
C ILE A 4 -8.09 5.27 10.36
N PRO A 5 -8.73 5.44 9.18
CA PRO A 5 -8.09 6.05 8.03
C PRO A 5 -7.95 7.56 8.22
N SER A 6 -6.91 8.13 7.60
CA SER A 6 -6.70 9.56 7.41
C SER A 6 -6.68 9.87 5.92
N ALA A 7 -7.18 11.05 5.56
CA ALA A 7 -7.32 11.50 4.19
C ALA A 7 -6.87 12.96 4.04
N VAL A 8 -6.09 13.23 3.01
CA VAL A 8 -5.71 14.58 2.57
C VAL A 8 -6.11 14.71 1.10
N TYR A 9 -6.99 15.67 0.81
CA TYR A 9 -7.62 15.84 -0.50
C TYR A 9 -6.86 16.83 -1.40
N THR A 10 -5.54 16.82 -1.34
CA THR A 10 -4.64 17.54 -2.25
C THR A 10 -4.58 16.86 -3.62
N GLU A 11 -3.86 17.46 -4.56
CA GLU A 11 -3.46 16.82 -5.80
C GLU A 11 -1.93 16.67 -5.83
N PRO A 12 -1.38 15.43 -5.77
CA PRO A 12 -2.09 14.15 -5.56
C PRO A 12 -2.69 14.00 -4.15
N GLN A 13 -3.68 13.11 -4.02
CA GLN A 13 -4.31 12.80 -2.74
C GLN A 13 -3.38 11.96 -1.87
N ILE A 14 -3.64 11.95 -0.55
CA ILE A 14 -2.96 11.06 0.40
C ILE A 14 -4.00 10.32 1.23
N GLY A 15 -3.91 9.00 1.27
CA GLY A 15 -4.69 8.12 2.14
C GLY A 15 -3.76 7.29 3.02
N SER A 16 -4.02 7.21 4.32
CA SER A 16 -3.21 6.39 5.23
C SER A 16 -3.99 5.77 6.39
N PHE A 17 -3.45 4.71 7.00
CA PHE A 17 -3.87 4.19 8.30
C PHE A 17 -2.72 3.45 9.00
N GLY A 18 -2.88 3.20 10.29
CA GLY A 18 -1.94 2.40 11.07
C GLY A 18 -0.63 3.12 11.40
N TYR A 19 0.46 2.37 11.49
CA TYR A 19 1.77 2.93 11.83
C TYR A 19 2.42 3.66 10.66
N SER A 20 3.12 4.76 10.95
CA SER A 20 4.23 5.25 10.12
C SER A 20 5.52 4.50 10.49
N GLU A 21 6.56 4.62 9.67
CA GLU A 21 7.86 3.98 9.95
C GLU A 21 8.47 4.53 11.24
N GLU A 22 8.38 5.85 11.45
CA GLU A 22 8.88 6.51 12.65
C GLU A 22 8.16 6.01 13.90
N ARG A 23 6.83 5.87 13.84
CA ARG A 23 6.04 5.35 14.97
C ARG A 23 6.32 3.87 15.22
N ALA A 24 6.44 3.05 14.18
CA ALA A 24 6.75 1.63 14.31
C ALA A 24 8.13 1.43 14.96
N ALA A 25 9.14 2.19 14.50
CA ALA A 25 10.48 2.18 15.06
C ALA A 25 10.50 2.66 16.52
N ALA A 26 9.79 3.75 16.84
CA ALA A 26 9.70 4.28 18.21
C ALA A 26 9.05 3.28 19.20
N THR A 27 8.19 2.38 18.72
CA THR A 27 7.58 1.33 19.55
C THR A 27 8.41 0.04 19.61
N GLY A 28 9.56 -0.02 18.94
CA GLY A 28 10.41 -1.22 18.89
C GLY A 28 9.80 -2.40 18.12
N LEU A 29 8.86 -2.14 17.21
CA LEU A 29 8.26 -3.18 16.37
C LEU A 29 9.29 -3.68 15.34
N ASP A 30 9.35 -4.98 15.12
CA ASP A 30 10.09 -5.54 13.99
C ASP A 30 9.21 -5.54 12.73
N PHE A 31 9.42 -4.54 11.88
CA PHE A 31 8.60 -4.31 10.70
C PHE A 31 9.42 -4.30 9.40
N GLY A 32 8.77 -4.67 8.31
CA GLY A 32 9.22 -4.44 6.95
C GLY A 32 8.42 -3.35 6.26
N VAL A 33 9.01 -2.80 5.22
CA VAL A 33 8.40 -1.78 4.35
C VAL A 33 8.42 -2.29 2.92
N ALA A 34 7.27 -2.25 2.27
CA ALA A 34 7.11 -2.61 0.87
C ALA A 34 6.48 -1.43 0.14
N ASN A 35 6.91 -1.15 -1.09
CA ASN A 35 6.42 0.01 -1.83
C ASN A 35 6.47 -0.23 -3.33
N PHE A 36 5.66 0.54 -4.07
CA PHE A 36 5.63 0.50 -5.52
C PHE A 36 5.23 1.87 -6.09
N PRO A 37 5.99 2.43 -7.04
CA PRO A 37 5.73 3.75 -7.60
C PRO A 37 4.59 3.70 -8.63
N PHE A 38 3.72 4.71 -8.65
CA PHE A 38 2.66 4.79 -9.67
C PHE A 38 3.21 5.02 -11.09
N ARG A 39 4.46 5.48 -11.23
CA ARG A 39 5.15 5.53 -12.52
C ARG A 39 5.32 4.17 -13.21
N ALA A 40 5.27 3.07 -12.46
CA ALA A 40 5.32 1.71 -12.97
C ALA A 40 3.92 1.07 -13.13
N VAL A 41 2.84 1.80 -12.84
CA VAL A 41 1.46 1.34 -13.04
C VAL A 41 0.93 1.84 -14.39
N GLY A 42 0.62 0.92 -15.30
CA GLY A 42 0.19 1.25 -16.67
C GLY A 42 -1.04 2.17 -16.72
N LYS A 43 -2.03 1.96 -15.85
CA LYS A 43 -3.20 2.84 -15.76
C LYS A 43 -2.83 4.29 -15.42
N ALA A 44 -1.91 4.48 -14.47
CA ALA A 44 -1.48 5.80 -14.00
C ALA A 44 -0.74 6.58 -15.10
N VAL A 45 0.08 5.89 -15.89
CA VAL A 45 0.75 6.47 -17.06
C VAL A 45 -0.29 6.84 -18.12
N ALA A 46 -1.21 5.92 -18.44
CA ALA A 46 -2.23 6.14 -19.46
C ALA A 46 -3.18 7.32 -19.16
N THR A 47 -3.40 7.65 -17.88
CA THR A 47 -4.24 8.77 -17.45
C THR A 47 -3.47 10.05 -17.11
N GLY A 48 -2.13 10.05 -17.26
CA GLY A 48 -1.29 11.21 -16.91
C GLY A 48 -1.24 11.49 -15.40
N LYS A 49 -1.49 10.48 -14.56
CA LYS A 49 -1.55 10.57 -13.09
C LYS A 49 -0.50 9.67 -12.41
N ALA A 50 0.72 9.68 -12.95
CA ALA A 50 1.79 8.77 -12.56
C ALA A 50 2.58 9.20 -11.30
N GLU A 51 2.22 10.32 -10.67
CA GLU A 51 2.89 10.81 -9.46
C GLU A 51 2.47 10.00 -8.21
N GLY A 52 3.44 9.74 -7.33
CA GLY A 52 3.23 9.09 -6.05
C GLY A 52 3.52 7.58 -6.03
N MET A 53 3.03 6.90 -4.99
CA MET A 53 3.34 5.50 -4.69
C MET A 53 2.33 4.88 -3.73
N VAL A 54 2.34 3.55 -3.68
CA VAL A 54 1.77 2.76 -2.58
C VAL A 54 2.91 2.34 -1.65
N LYS A 55 2.70 2.45 -0.34
CA LYS A 55 3.60 1.95 0.72
C LYS A 55 2.82 1.15 1.75
N ILE A 56 3.31 -0.04 2.08
CA ILE A 56 2.71 -0.97 3.04
C ILE A 56 3.75 -1.28 4.11
N LEU A 57 3.34 -1.16 5.37
CA LEU A 57 4.13 -1.63 6.52
C LEU A 57 3.53 -2.96 7.00
N TYR A 58 4.40 -3.92 7.31
CA TYR A 58 4.00 -5.24 7.82
C TYR A 58 4.93 -5.70 8.94
N GLU A 59 4.45 -6.50 9.87
CA GLU A 59 5.28 -7.14 10.89
C GLU A 59 6.10 -8.27 10.26
N LYS A 60 7.41 -8.35 10.52
CA LYS A 60 8.27 -9.34 9.82
C LYS A 60 7.89 -10.79 10.13
N THR A 61 7.54 -11.09 11.38
CA THR A 61 7.26 -12.45 11.85
C THR A 61 5.92 -12.97 11.33
N SER A 62 4.81 -12.28 11.63
CA SER A 62 3.47 -12.72 11.20
C SER A 62 3.15 -12.36 9.75
N ARG A 63 3.89 -11.40 9.17
CA ARG A 63 3.63 -10.81 7.86
C ARG A 63 2.29 -10.08 7.74
N LEU A 64 1.61 -9.84 8.85
CA LEU A 64 0.38 -9.06 8.91
C LEU A 64 0.65 -7.59 8.61
N LEU A 65 -0.30 -6.95 7.92
CA LEU A 65 -0.28 -5.51 7.70
C LEU A 65 -0.36 -4.79 9.05
N ILE A 66 0.42 -3.71 9.19
CA ILE A 66 0.40 -2.82 10.38
C ILE A 66 0.22 -1.34 10.00
N GLY A 67 0.35 -1.02 8.71
CA GLY A 67 0.06 0.31 8.17
C GLY A 67 0.00 0.31 6.65
N GLY A 68 -0.73 1.26 6.09
CA GLY A 68 -0.81 1.48 4.64
C GLY A 68 -0.84 2.97 4.36
N HIS A 69 -0.07 3.40 3.37
CA HIS A 69 0.10 4.80 2.97
C HIS A 69 0.10 4.87 1.45
N ILE A 70 -0.78 5.67 0.88
CA ILE A 70 -0.89 5.85 -0.56
C ILE A 70 -0.85 7.34 -0.84
N ALA A 71 0.01 7.75 -1.76
CA ALA A 71 -0.01 9.09 -2.36
C ALA A 71 -0.21 8.93 -3.86
N GLY A 72 -1.24 9.53 -4.44
CA GLY A 72 -1.56 9.38 -5.86
C GLY A 72 -3.01 9.71 -6.17
N ASP A 73 -3.40 9.50 -7.43
CA ASP A 73 -4.79 9.66 -7.86
C ASP A 73 -5.70 8.65 -7.16
N ASN A 74 -6.82 9.14 -6.60
CA ASN A 74 -7.77 8.36 -5.80
C ASN A 74 -7.16 7.63 -4.58
N ALA A 75 -6.08 8.14 -4.00
CA ALA A 75 -5.42 7.52 -2.84
C ALA A 75 -6.36 7.29 -1.64
N VAL A 76 -7.31 8.20 -1.41
CA VAL A 76 -8.29 8.10 -0.31
C VAL A 76 -9.23 6.92 -0.51
N GLU A 77 -9.59 6.59 -1.74
CA GLU A 77 -10.40 5.39 -2.05
C GLU A 77 -9.54 4.12 -2.00
N LEU A 78 -8.34 4.16 -2.58
CA LEU A 78 -7.43 3.00 -2.66
C LEU A 78 -6.99 2.49 -1.28
N VAL A 79 -6.76 3.39 -0.31
CA VAL A 79 -6.26 2.98 1.02
C VAL A 79 -7.25 2.07 1.75
N HIS A 80 -8.55 2.17 1.44
CA HIS A 80 -9.58 1.32 2.05
C HIS A 80 -9.42 -0.16 1.67
N GLN A 81 -8.80 -0.49 0.54
CA GLN A 81 -8.52 -1.90 0.19
C GLN A 81 -7.49 -2.52 1.16
N LEU A 82 -6.44 -1.76 1.51
CA LEU A 82 -5.46 -2.17 2.51
C LEU A 82 -6.07 -2.21 3.92
N LEU A 83 -7.01 -1.30 4.22
CA LEU A 83 -7.74 -1.31 5.48
C LEU A 83 -8.63 -2.56 5.63
N VAL A 84 -9.32 -2.96 4.56
CA VAL A 84 -10.09 -4.21 4.50
C VAL A 84 -9.16 -5.42 4.68
N ALA A 85 -8.01 -5.45 4.00
CA ALA A 85 -7.02 -6.50 4.17
C ALA A 85 -6.51 -6.60 5.62
N LYS A 86 -6.23 -5.44 6.26
CA LYS A 86 -5.85 -5.36 7.67
C LYS A 86 -6.95 -5.90 8.59
N ALA A 87 -8.20 -5.52 8.34
CA ALA A 87 -9.35 -5.94 9.14
C ALA A 87 -9.63 -7.44 9.01
N ALA A 88 -9.42 -8.00 7.81
CA ALA A 88 -9.51 -9.43 7.54
C ALA A 88 -8.29 -10.24 8.06
N GLY A 89 -7.25 -9.58 8.58
CA GLY A 89 -6.04 -10.25 9.06
C GLY A 89 -5.22 -10.88 7.95
N LEU A 90 -5.25 -10.32 6.73
CA LEU A 90 -4.42 -10.82 5.63
C LEU A 90 -2.95 -10.50 5.87
N THR A 91 -2.09 -11.41 5.42
CA THR A 91 -0.65 -11.15 5.30
C THR A 91 -0.36 -10.37 4.02
N ILE A 92 0.79 -9.70 3.98
CA ILE A 92 1.24 -9.00 2.79
C ILE A 92 1.41 -9.95 1.59
N ASP A 93 1.83 -11.20 1.81
CA ASP A 93 1.95 -12.18 0.72
C ASP A 93 0.60 -12.62 0.17
N GLN A 94 -0.43 -12.70 1.03
CA GLN A 94 -1.80 -12.98 0.58
C GLN A 94 -2.32 -11.85 -0.30
N VAL A 95 -2.08 -10.59 0.08
CA VAL A 95 -2.44 -9.42 -0.74
C VAL A 95 -1.73 -9.47 -2.11
N GLY A 96 -0.44 -9.82 -2.15
CA GLY A 96 0.32 -9.94 -3.40
C GLY A 96 -0.13 -11.08 -4.33
N LYS A 97 -0.87 -12.06 -3.82
CA LYS A 97 -1.43 -13.21 -4.58
C LYS A 97 -2.84 -12.95 -5.12
N LEU A 98 -3.51 -11.89 -4.69
CA LEU A 98 -4.82 -11.53 -5.22
C LEU A 98 -4.71 -11.09 -6.67
N VAL A 99 -5.74 -11.38 -7.46
CA VAL A 99 -5.83 -10.94 -8.86
C VAL A 99 -6.49 -9.57 -8.90
N PHE A 100 -5.71 -8.56 -9.30
CA PHE A 100 -6.20 -7.21 -9.56
C PHE A 100 -6.52 -7.06 -11.04
N ALA A 101 -7.55 -6.27 -11.35
CA ALA A 101 -7.92 -6.01 -12.74
C ALA A 101 -6.83 -5.19 -13.45
N HIS A 102 -6.54 -5.53 -14.71
CA HIS A 102 -5.54 -4.84 -15.51
C HIS A 102 -6.18 -4.12 -16.72
N PRO A 103 -5.83 -2.86 -17.02
CA PRO A 103 -5.03 -1.95 -16.21
C PRO A 103 -5.89 -1.23 -15.14
N SER A 104 -5.43 -1.15 -13.89
CA SER A 104 -6.07 -0.37 -12.82
C SER A 104 -5.06 0.28 -11.87
N MET A 105 -5.47 1.36 -11.17
CA MET A 105 -4.61 2.00 -10.17
C MET A 105 -4.31 1.07 -8.99
N SER A 106 -5.25 0.20 -8.64
CA SER A 106 -5.13 -0.71 -7.51
C SER A 106 -4.08 -1.81 -7.73
N GLU A 107 -3.63 -2.07 -8.96
CA GLU A 107 -2.46 -2.93 -9.21
C GLU A 107 -1.21 -2.46 -8.47
N GLY A 108 -1.09 -1.15 -8.18
CA GLY A 108 -0.01 -0.63 -7.33
C GLY A 108 0.01 -1.23 -5.92
N ILE A 109 -1.15 -1.64 -5.39
CA ILE A 109 -1.26 -2.35 -4.09
C ILE A 109 -0.73 -3.77 -4.22
N MET A 110 -1.14 -4.49 -5.26
CA MET A 110 -0.66 -5.85 -5.53
C MET A 110 0.87 -5.87 -5.69
N GLU A 111 1.41 -4.96 -6.50
CA GLU A 111 2.85 -4.92 -6.77
C GLU A 111 3.65 -4.43 -5.55
N ALA A 112 3.14 -3.47 -4.77
CA ALA A 112 3.75 -3.09 -3.50
C ALA A 112 3.79 -4.28 -2.53
N ALA A 113 2.73 -5.09 -2.46
CA ALA A 113 2.72 -6.28 -1.63
C ALA A 113 3.72 -7.34 -2.12
N LYS A 114 3.82 -7.57 -3.43
CA LYS A 114 4.81 -8.48 -4.03
C LYS A 114 6.25 -8.02 -3.80
N SER A 115 6.51 -6.71 -3.73
CA SER A 115 7.84 -6.16 -3.48
C SER A 115 8.42 -6.60 -2.13
N ALA A 116 7.56 -6.89 -1.14
CA ALA A 116 7.95 -7.39 0.19
C ALA A 116 8.68 -8.74 0.17
N SER A 117 8.56 -9.48 -0.94
CA SER A 117 9.14 -10.82 -1.13
C SER A 117 10.00 -10.87 -2.40
N GLY A 118 10.36 -9.73 -2.98
CA GLY A 118 11.16 -9.65 -4.22
C GLY A 118 10.45 -10.19 -5.45
N ALA A 119 9.12 -10.27 -5.43
CA ALA A 119 8.30 -10.87 -6.48
C ALA A 119 7.54 -9.83 -7.32
N ALA A 120 7.83 -8.54 -7.14
CA ALA A 120 7.29 -7.48 -8.00
C ALA A 120 7.81 -7.68 -9.44
N ILE A 121 6.94 -7.48 -10.43
CA ILE A 121 7.23 -7.82 -11.83
C ILE A 121 7.59 -6.57 -12.63
N HIS A 122 7.04 -5.42 -12.24
CA HIS A 122 7.02 -4.22 -13.06
C HIS A 122 8.00 -3.13 -12.58
N ILE A 123 8.98 -3.47 -11.74
CA ILE A 123 10.09 -2.58 -11.32
C ILE A 123 11.44 -3.11 -11.77
#